data_AF-A0A1V2N992-F1
#
_entry.id   AF-A0A1V2N992-F1
#
_cell.length_a   1.000
_cell.length_b   1.000
_cell.length_c   1.000
_cell.angle_alpha   90.00
_cell.angle_beta   90.00
_cell.angle_gamma   90.00
#
_symmetry.space_group_name_H-M   'P 1'
#
loop_
_entity.id
_entity.type
_entity.pdbx_description
1 polymer ?
#
loop_
_entity_poly.entity_id
_entity_poly.type
_entity_poly.pdbx_seq_one_letter_code
_entity_poly.pdbx_strand_id
1 'polypeptide(L)'
;MRSSITLYLFITLVLISCDKKNVQKKENAPPPHSASVINEKSVWHDDLANKCSSYETYDICLIKEIEKSGSIEALKAVQYLDKTREMGYVYSFRKEGPIGIAEIEYPFRANTNTTTLLIPPAGKPIYTEDIYDDILTSKVWLDFKKQHPYSDIQNSAVLMKTEKNNDDIEFIFSFRVGKCHGCEETARVYISYKFTHEGVFIKNNILYVKISS
;
A
#
# COMPACT_ATOMS: atom_id res chain seq x y z
N MET A 1 -69.62 -4.71 -62.22
CA MET A 1 -69.85 -4.89 -60.76
C MET A 1 -68.68 -5.66 -60.19
N ARG A 2 -68.03 -5.09 -59.16
CA ARG A 2 -67.06 -5.68 -58.21
C ARG A 2 -65.73 -6.21 -58.79
N SER A 3 -64.56 -5.95 -58.22
CA SER A 3 -64.07 -4.98 -57.23
C SER A 3 -62.56 -5.21 -57.21
N SER A 4 -61.77 -4.25 -57.69
CA SER A 4 -60.34 -4.16 -57.33
C SER A 4 -60.25 -3.37 -56.03
N ILE A 5 -59.30 -3.71 -55.13
CA ILE A 5 -58.52 -2.82 -54.24
C ILE A 5 -57.98 -3.55 -52.98
N THR A 6 -56.64 -3.49 -52.82
CA THR A 6 -55.80 -3.59 -51.59
C THR A 6 -55.72 -4.93 -50.82
N LEU A 7 -54.64 -5.29 -50.11
CA LEU A 7 -53.71 -4.50 -49.31
C LEU A 7 -52.44 -5.33 -48.95
N TYR A 8 -51.26 -4.71 -49.09
CA TYR A 8 -50.02 -4.78 -48.29
C TYR A 8 -49.50 -6.10 -47.70
N LEU A 9 -48.23 -6.39 -47.99
CA LEU A 9 -47.28 -6.81 -46.95
C LEU A 9 -45.91 -6.17 -47.19
N PHE A 10 -45.61 -5.13 -46.41
CA PHE A 10 -44.27 -4.57 -46.23
C PHE A 10 -43.47 -5.55 -45.36
N ILE A 11 -42.37 -6.10 -45.88
CA ILE A 11 -41.34 -6.75 -45.05
C ILE A 11 -40.20 -5.75 -44.92
N THR A 12 -40.12 -5.10 -43.77
CA THR A 12 -39.03 -4.23 -43.36
C THR A 12 -37.78 -5.08 -43.07
N LEU A 13 -36.73 -4.90 -43.87
CA LEU A 13 -35.37 -5.34 -43.53
C LEU A 13 -34.88 -4.51 -42.34
N VAL A 14 -34.81 -5.12 -41.16
CA VAL A 14 -34.08 -4.54 -40.01
C VAL A 14 -32.61 -4.88 -40.19
N LEU A 15 -31.83 -3.95 -40.73
CA LEU A 15 -30.38 -3.98 -40.67
C LEU A 15 -29.98 -3.68 -39.21
N ILE A 16 -29.72 -4.73 -38.44
CA ILE A 16 -29.04 -4.60 -37.15
C ILE A 16 -27.59 -4.23 -37.46
N SER A 17 -27.30 -2.94 -37.36
CA SER A 17 -25.96 -2.39 -37.33
C SER A 17 -25.22 -2.98 -36.11
N CYS A 18 -24.26 -3.86 -36.34
CA CYS A 18 -23.27 -4.20 -35.33
C CYS A 18 -22.34 -3.00 -35.13
N ASP A 19 -22.78 -2.05 -34.29
CA ASP A 19 -21.89 -1.05 -33.74
C ASP A 19 -20.85 -1.77 -32.89
N LYS A 20 -19.65 -1.96 -33.45
CA LYS A 20 -18.46 -2.34 -32.69
C LYS A 20 -18.18 -1.19 -31.73
N LYS A 21 -18.78 -1.26 -30.53
CA LYS A 21 -18.29 -0.53 -29.37
C LYS A 21 -16.84 -0.94 -29.19
N ASN A 22 -15.95 -0.05 -29.60
CA ASN A 22 -14.54 -0.09 -29.29
C ASN A 22 -14.45 0.08 -27.78
N VAL A 23 -14.54 -1.04 -27.05
CA VAL A 23 -14.21 -1.09 -25.64
C VAL A 23 -12.76 -0.67 -25.57
N GLN A 24 -12.53 0.58 -25.17
CA GLN A 24 -11.21 1.01 -24.75
C GLN A 24 -10.70 -0.05 -23.78
N LYS A 25 -9.67 -0.76 -24.25
CA LYS A 25 -8.86 -1.67 -23.45
C LYS A 25 -8.43 -0.84 -22.24
N LYS A 26 -9.08 -1.07 -21.09
CA LYS A 26 -8.52 -0.66 -19.80
C LYS A 26 -7.10 -1.16 -19.84
N GLU A 27 -6.17 -0.23 -19.87
CA GLU A 27 -4.77 -0.49 -19.63
C GLU A 27 -4.73 -1.31 -18.34
N ASN A 28 -4.31 -2.57 -18.47
CA ASN A 28 -4.33 -3.51 -17.38
C ASN A 28 -3.46 -2.91 -16.28
N ALA A 29 -4.09 -2.40 -15.23
CA ALA A 29 -3.39 -2.21 -13.96
C ALA A 29 -2.60 -3.49 -13.69
N PRO A 30 -1.31 -3.41 -13.32
CA PRO A 30 -0.51 -4.59 -13.06
C PRO A 30 -1.27 -5.55 -12.14
N PRO A 31 -1.22 -6.86 -12.40
CA PRO A 31 -1.87 -7.84 -11.53
C PRO A 31 -1.41 -7.60 -10.09
N PRO A 32 -2.27 -7.83 -9.08
CA PRO A 32 -1.88 -7.66 -7.68
C PRO A 32 -0.60 -8.45 -7.46
N HIS A 33 0.50 -7.72 -7.26
CA HIS A 33 1.80 -8.31 -7.08
C HIS A 33 1.72 -9.31 -5.94
N SER A 34 2.01 -10.56 -6.24
CA SER A 34 1.98 -11.62 -5.25
C SER A 34 3.00 -11.31 -4.17
N ALA A 35 2.55 -11.32 -2.90
CA ALA A 35 3.36 -11.24 -1.68
C ALA A 35 4.62 -12.15 -1.69
N SER A 36 4.69 -13.15 -2.58
CA SER A 36 5.82 -14.07 -2.75
C SER A 36 7.18 -13.40 -2.99
N VAL A 37 7.21 -12.17 -3.50
CA VAL A 37 8.46 -11.45 -3.82
C VAL A 37 9.15 -10.85 -2.60
N ILE A 38 8.41 -10.45 -1.56
CA ILE A 38 9.00 -9.91 -0.33
C ILE A 38 8.96 -10.98 0.77
N ASN A 39 10.13 -11.48 1.15
CA ASN A 39 10.31 -12.48 2.21
C ASN A 39 11.67 -12.29 2.92
N GLU A 40 12.01 -13.18 3.85
CA GLU A 40 13.28 -13.10 4.59
C GLU A 40 14.54 -13.07 3.72
N LYS A 41 14.50 -13.66 2.51
CA LYS A 41 15.64 -13.64 1.59
C LYS A 41 15.76 -12.33 0.81
N SER A 42 14.73 -11.49 0.84
CA SER A 42 14.75 -10.19 0.18
C SER A 42 15.58 -9.15 0.94
N VAL A 43 16.00 -9.46 2.18
CA VAL A 43 16.74 -8.53 3.04
C VAL A 43 18.14 -8.28 2.48
N TRP A 44 18.50 -7.01 2.38
CA TRP A 44 19.81 -6.54 1.96
C TRP A 44 20.48 -5.74 3.08
N HIS A 45 21.80 -5.87 3.24
CA HIS A 45 22.52 -5.52 4.48
C HIS A 45 23.65 -4.49 4.30
N ASP A 46 23.95 -4.06 3.08
CA ASP A 46 25.03 -3.12 2.80
C ASP A 46 24.52 -1.66 2.96
N ASP A 47 25.40 -0.66 2.81
CA ASP A 47 25.02 0.76 2.89
C ASP A 47 24.78 1.33 1.49
N LEU A 48 23.54 1.25 1.02
CA LEU A 48 23.15 1.69 -0.33
C LEU A 48 23.12 3.20 -0.45
N ALA A 49 22.64 3.86 0.60
CA ALA A 49 22.49 5.29 0.63
C ALA A 49 23.83 5.94 0.32
N ASN A 50 24.90 5.55 1.02
CA ASN A 50 26.24 6.09 0.79
C ASN A 50 26.90 5.58 -0.50
N LYS A 51 26.67 4.33 -0.92
CA LYS A 51 27.27 3.80 -2.15
C LYS A 51 26.71 4.46 -3.40
N CYS A 52 25.41 4.70 -3.42
CA CYS A 52 24.75 5.25 -4.59
C CYS A 52 24.64 6.78 -4.56
N SER A 53 24.91 7.47 -3.42
CA SER A 53 24.70 8.93 -3.20
C SER A 53 25.36 9.92 -4.19
N SER A 54 26.16 9.47 -5.14
CA SER A 54 26.82 10.32 -6.15
C SER A 54 26.43 10.05 -7.61
N TYR A 55 25.49 9.14 -7.89
CA TYR A 55 25.18 8.69 -9.26
C TYR A 55 23.98 9.43 -9.86
N GLU A 56 24.10 10.09 -11.02
CA GLU A 56 22.95 10.77 -11.66
C GLU A 56 21.72 9.86 -11.88
N THR A 57 21.94 8.57 -12.16
CA THR A 57 20.91 7.52 -12.24
C THR A 57 21.03 6.55 -11.07
N TYR A 58 20.69 7.07 -9.88
CA TYR A 58 20.68 6.38 -8.60
C TYR A 58 19.92 5.06 -8.60
N ASP A 59 18.86 4.99 -9.40
CA ASP A 59 17.98 3.86 -9.48
C ASP A 59 18.65 2.63 -10.14
N ILE A 60 19.38 2.93 -11.21
CA ILE A 60 20.24 1.98 -11.90
C ILE A 60 21.40 1.57 -10.99
N CYS A 61 21.96 2.48 -10.18
CA CYS A 61 22.98 2.15 -9.19
C CYS A 61 22.44 1.14 -8.17
N LEU A 62 21.27 1.41 -7.56
CA LEU A 62 20.65 0.53 -6.57
C LEU A 62 20.50 -0.89 -7.11
N ILE A 63 19.83 -1.01 -8.25
CA ILE A 63 19.57 -2.30 -8.89
C ILE A 63 20.89 -3.04 -9.16
N LYS A 64 21.90 -2.35 -9.69
CA LYS A 64 23.23 -2.95 -9.96
C LYS A 64 23.97 -3.38 -8.70
N GLU A 65 23.92 -2.60 -7.62
CA GLU A 65 24.59 -2.96 -6.37
C GLU A 65 23.94 -4.19 -5.72
N ILE A 66 22.61 -4.28 -5.79
CA ILE A 66 21.87 -5.46 -5.36
C ILE A 66 22.12 -6.64 -6.30
N GLU A 67 22.24 -6.44 -7.62
CA GLU A 67 22.60 -7.51 -8.56
C GLU A 67 24.00 -8.11 -8.27
N LYS A 68 24.94 -7.30 -7.79
CA LYS A 68 26.31 -7.74 -7.48
C LYS A 68 26.42 -8.54 -6.18
N SER A 69 25.60 -8.21 -5.19
CA SER A 69 25.80 -8.63 -3.79
C SER A 69 24.56 -9.24 -3.13
N GLY A 70 23.37 -8.94 -3.65
CA GLY A 70 22.09 -9.34 -3.12
C GLY A 70 21.59 -10.66 -3.68
N SER A 71 20.57 -11.21 -3.01
CA SER A 71 19.85 -12.38 -3.51
C SER A 71 18.97 -12.01 -4.70
N ILE A 72 18.58 -13.02 -5.49
CA ILE A 72 17.60 -12.83 -6.56
C ILE A 72 16.25 -12.34 -5.99
N GLU A 73 15.93 -12.69 -4.74
CA GLU A 73 14.76 -12.22 -4.01
C GLU A 73 14.86 -10.73 -3.64
N ALA A 74 16.05 -10.24 -3.26
CA ALA A 74 16.28 -8.83 -2.98
C ALA A 74 16.11 -7.98 -4.25
N LEU A 75 16.66 -8.45 -5.38
CA LEU A 75 16.48 -7.82 -6.68
C LEU A 75 15.00 -7.72 -7.06
N LYS A 76 14.26 -8.84 -6.92
CA LYS A 76 12.82 -8.85 -7.21
C LYS A 76 12.04 -7.92 -6.28
N ALA A 77 12.40 -7.86 -4.99
CA ALA A 77 11.77 -6.96 -4.03
C ALA A 77 11.97 -5.49 -4.39
N VAL A 78 13.18 -5.09 -4.76
CA VAL A 78 13.46 -3.72 -5.24
C VAL A 78 12.66 -3.40 -6.50
N GLN A 79 12.64 -4.31 -7.49
CA GLN A 79 11.85 -4.12 -8.71
C GLN A 79 10.34 -4.02 -8.43
N TYR A 80 9.85 -4.71 -7.39
CA TYR A 80 8.47 -4.60 -6.95
C TYR A 80 8.19 -3.23 -6.30
N LEU A 81 9.08 -2.77 -5.43
CA LEU A 81 8.95 -1.49 -4.73
C LEU A 81 9.03 -0.31 -5.72
N ASP A 82 9.96 -0.35 -6.67
CA ASP A 82 10.12 0.63 -7.74
C ASP A 82 8.84 0.77 -8.59
N LYS A 83 8.20 -0.35 -8.94
CA LYS A 83 6.95 -0.33 -9.73
C LYS A 83 5.73 0.19 -8.97
N THR A 84 5.71 0.05 -7.65
CA THR A 84 4.51 0.31 -6.83
C THR A 84 4.59 1.61 -6.04
N ARG A 85 5.78 2.14 -5.82
CA ARG A 85 6.07 3.38 -5.10
C ARG A 85 7.30 4.07 -5.67
N GLU A 86 8.24 4.38 -4.78
CA GLU A 86 9.55 4.94 -5.04
C GLU A 86 10.57 3.83 -4.85
N MET A 87 11.77 4.05 -5.37
CA MET A 87 12.83 3.08 -5.27
C MET A 87 13.29 2.87 -3.82
N GLY A 88 13.22 1.61 -3.36
CA GLY A 88 13.64 1.20 -2.02
C GLY A 88 13.97 -0.28 -1.95
N TYR A 89 14.48 -0.71 -0.79
CA TYR A 89 14.91 -2.08 -0.54
C TYR A 89 14.50 -2.56 0.85
N VAL A 90 14.39 -3.87 1.01
CA VAL A 90 14.07 -4.50 2.29
C VAL A 90 15.36 -4.55 3.12
N TYR A 91 15.42 -3.88 4.27
CA TYR A 91 16.59 -3.92 5.15
C TYR A 91 16.37 -4.78 6.40
N SER A 92 15.11 -5.14 6.69
CA SER A 92 14.76 -6.04 7.78
C SER A 92 13.47 -6.78 7.46
N PHE A 93 13.39 -8.03 7.88
CA PHE A 93 12.22 -8.88 7.69
C PHE A 93 12.05 -9.82 8.88
N ARG A 94 10.83 -9.96 9.38
CA ARG A 94 10.44 -10.96 10.39
C ARG A 94 9.04 -11.49 10.10
N LYS A 95 8.69 -12.64 10.66
CA LYS A 95 7.33 -13.20 10.57
C LYS A 95 6.65 -13.14 11.93
N GLU A 96 5.36 -12.80 11.93
CA GLU A 96 4.47 -12.87 13.07
C GLU A 96 3.21 -13.65 12.68
N GLY A 97 3.19 -14.94 13.02
CA GLY A 97 2.20 -15.87 12.47
C GLY A 97 2.34 -15.98 10.94
N PRO A 98 1.25 -15.92 10.16
CA PRO A 98 1.30 -15.97 8.70
C PRO A 98 1.73 -14.63 8.07
N ILE A 99 1.88 -13.56 8.85
CA ILE A 99 2.15 -12.21 8.33
C ILE A 99 3.66 -11.95 8.35
N GLY A 100 4.22 -11.62 7.19
CA GLY A 100 5.55 -11.04 7.09
C GLY A 100 5.51 -9.56 7.48
N ILE A 101 6.51 -9.10 8.22
CA ILE A 101 6.74 -7.70 8.54
C ILE A 101 8.06 -7.32 7.89
N ALA A 102 8.00 -6.53 6.82
CA ALA A 102 9.16 -6.02 6.12
C ALA A 102 9.35 -4.55 6.47
N GLU A 103 10.58 -4.20 6.83
CA GLU A 103 11.00 -2.81 6.99
C GLU A 103 11.76 -2.42 5.73
N ILE A 104 11.27 -1.36 5.08
CA ILE A 104 11.75 -0.90 3.79
C ILE A 104 12.47 0.42 4.01
N GLU A 105 13.63 0.57 3.39
CA GLU A 105 14.36 1.82 3.32
C GLU A 105 14.18 2.42 1.91
N TYR A 106 13.76 3.68 1.90
CA TYR A 106 13.70 4.55 0.73
C TYR A 106 14.77 5.62 0.88
N PRO A 107 16.02 5.33 0.45
CA PRO A 107 17.16 6.21 0.68
C PRO A 107 16.99 7.60 0.03
N PHE A 108 16.04 7.75 -0.90
CA PHE A 108 15.82 8.98 -1.66
C PHE A 108 14.61 9.81 -1.19
N ARG A 109 13.89 9.39 -0.15
CA ARG A 109 12.88 10.25 0.47
C ARG A 109 13.59 11.40 1.20
N ALA A 110 12.97 12.58 1.19
CA ALA A 110 13.55 13.76 1.84
C ALA A 110 13.27 13.83 3.36
N ASN A 111 12.20 13.17 3.82
CA ASN A 111 11.66 13.35 5.17
C ASN A 111 11.67 12.05 6.00
N THR A 112 11.07 10.99 5.46
CA THR A 112 10.95 9.70 6.15
C THR A 112 11.44 8.61 5.23
N ASN A 113 12.61 8.07 5.56
CA ASN A 113 13.30 7.14 4.67
C ASN A 113 12.97 5.69 4.97
N THR A 114 12.03 5.43 5.88
CA THR A 114 11.62 4.06 6.19
C THR A 114 10.11 3.91 6.24
N THR A 115 9.63 2.73 5.89
CA THR A 115 8.24 2.35 6.12
C THR A 115 8.15 0.89 6.53
N THR A 116 7.00 0.50 7.09
CA THR A 116 6.69 -0.90 7.40
C THR A 116 5.62 -1.42 6.44
N LEU A 117 5.88 -2.60 5.87
CA LEU A 117 4.91 -3.36 5.09
C LEU A 117 4.47 -4.57 5.90
N LEU A 118 3.14 -4.75 6.01
CA LEU A 118 2.53 -6.00 6.45
C LEU A 118 2.24 -6.85 5.22
N ILE A 119 2.80 -8.04 5.17
CA ILE A 119 2.80 -8.93 4.01
C ILE A 119 1.95 -10.15 4.36
N PRO A 120 0.65 -10.16 4.00
CA PRO A 120 -0.18 -11.34 4.18
C PRO A 120 0.27 -12.47 3.26
N PRO A 121 -0.07 -13.74 3.56
CA PRO A 121 0.27 -14.89 2.71
C PRO A 121 -0.39 -14.82 1.33
N ALA A 122 -1.51 -14.09 1.22
CA ALA A 122 -2.20 -13.82 -0.03
C ALA A 122 -2.71 -12.37 -0.08
N GLY A 123 -2.84 -11.83 -1.29
CA GLY A 123 -3.22 -10.44 -1.51
C GLY A 123 -2.00 -9.52 -1.66
N LYS A 124 -2.26 -8.21 -1.60
CA LYS A 124 -1.22 -7.17 -1.71
C LYS A 124 -0.61 -6.89 -0.33
N PRO A 125 0.71 -6.59 -0.26
CA PRO A 125 1.29 -5.97 0.92
C PRO A 125 0.54 -4.69 1.31
N ILE A 126 0.39 -4.48 2.61
CA ILE A 126 -0.26 -3.30 3.20
C ILE A 126 0.82 -2.38 3.75
N TYR A 127 0.88 -1.17 3.23
CA TYR A 127 1.74 -0.12 3.77
C TYR A 127 1.09 0.44 5.03
N THR A 128 1.82 0.43 6.15
CA THR A 128 1.28 1.00 7.39
C THR A 128 1.07 2.51 7.28
N GLU A 129 1.79 3.19 6.37
CA GLU A 129 1.61 4.63 6.12
C GLU A 129 0.40 4.96 5.23
N ASP A 130 -0.26 3.99 4.61
CA ASP A 130 -1.50 4.21 3.86
C ASP A 130 -2.68 4.34 4.81
N ILE A 131 -2.83 5.54 5.36
CA ILE A 131 -3.99 5.87 6.18
C ILE A 131 -5.17 6.13 5.25
N TYR A 132 -6.16 5.24 5.28
CA TYR A 132 -7.35 5.28 4.43
C TYR A 132 -8.39 6.30 4.93
N ASP A 133 -9.30 6.73 4.04
CA ASP A 133 -10.33 7.74 4.33
C ASP A 133 -11.30 7.32 5.46
N ASP A 134 -11.59 6.03 5.59
CA ASP A 134 -12.42 5.48 6.66
C ASP A 134 -11.76 5.67 8.05
N ILE A 135 -10.42 5.55 8.13
CA ILE A 135 -9.66 5.88 9.33
C ILE A 135 -9.78 7.37 9.65
N LEU A 136 -9.59 8.24 8.65
CA LEU A 136 -9.64 9.69 8.82
C LEU A 136 -11.05 10.22 9.09
N THR A 137 -12.09 9.43 8.84
CA THR A 137 -13.48 9.77 9.19
C THR A 137 -13.95 9.12 10.49
N SER A 138 -13.08 8.38 11.19
CA SER A 138 -13.39 7.81 12.50
C SER A 138 -13.71 8.91 13.53
N LYS A 139 -14.70 8.64 14.40
CA LYS A 139 -15.10 9.59 15.46
C LYS A 139 -13.91 10.00 16.34
N VAL A 140 -13.01 9.05 16.65
CA VAL A 140 -11.81 9.28 17.47
C VAL A 140 -10.91 10.34 16.82
N TRP A 141 -10.64 10.22 15.52
CA TRP A 141 -9.82 11.20 14.80
C TRP A 141 -10.51 12.55 14.66
N LEU A 142 -11.80 12.55 14.30
CA LEU A 142 -12.56 13.79 14.14
C LEU A 142 -12.66 14.58 15.45
N ASP A 143 -12.84 13.92 16.59
CA ASP A 143 -12.87 14.58 17.90
C ASP A 143 -11.51 15.18 18.29
N PHE A 144 -10.40 14.53 17.91
CA PHE A 144 -9.06 15.11 18.04
C PHE A 144 -8.87 16.33 17.12
N LYS A 145 -9.22 16.22 15.83
CA LYS A 145 -9.07 17.31 14.86
C LYS A 145 -9.89 18.56 15.19
N LYS A 146 -11.03 18.44 15.89
CA LYS A 146 -11.79 19.60 16.39
C LYS A 146 -10.96 20.49 17.31
N GLN A 147 -10.11 19.89 18.14
CA GLN A 147 -9.25 20.60 19.10
C GLN A 147 -7.88 20.94 18.49
N HIS A 148 -7.42 20.14 17.52
CA HIS A 148 -6.11 20.27 16.89
C HIS A 148 -6.22 20.31 15.35
N PRO A 149 -6.87 21.34 14.76
CA PRO A 149 -7.24 21.35 13.34
C PRO A 149 -6.03 21.33 12.38
N TYR A 150 -4.87 21.78 12.84
CA TYR A 150 -3.64 21.85 12.04
C TYR A 150 -2.65 20.71 12.32
N SER A 151 -3.03 19.71 13.11
CA SER A 151 -2.19 18.54 13.37
C SER A 151 -2.60 17.36 12.50
N ASP A 152 -1.64 16.71 11.87
CA ASP A 152 -1.86 15.57 10.98
C ASP A 152 -0.95 14.39 11.37
N ILE A 153 -1.36 13.19 10.95
CA ILE A 153 -0.58 11.97 11.15
C ILE A 153 0.67 12.06 10.27
N GLN A 154 1.83 11.89 10.90
CA GLN A 154 3.12 11.88 10.22
C GLN A 154 3.53 10.43 9.92
N ASN A 155 4.25 10.27 8.81
CA ASN A 155 4.84 8.99 8.43
C ASN A 155 5.89 8.57 9.48
N SER A 156 6.25 7.28 9.51
CA SER A 156 7.04 6.57 10.56
C SER A 156 6.17 5.81 11.56
N ALA A 157 5.51 4.76 11.08
CA ALA A 157 4.82 3.81 11.93
C ALA A 157 5.83 3.10 12.85
N VAL A 158 5.54 3.04 14.14
CA VAL A 158 6.32 2.24 15.11
C VAL A 158 5.43 1.11 15.61
N LEU A 159 5.85 -0.14 15.41
CA LEU A 159 5.12 -1.28 15.96
C LEU A 159 5.20 -1.24 17.49
N MET A 160 4.06 -1.09 18.14
CA MET A 160 3.97 -0.99 19.61
C MET A 160 3.65 -2.33 20.24
N LYS A 161 2.76 -3.09 19.61
CA LYS A 161 2.23 -4.33 20.15
C LYS A 161 1.74 -5.24 19.04
N THR A 162 1.87 -6.54 19.27
CA THR A 162 1.15 -7.57 18.52
C THR A 162 0.27 -8.33 19.50
N GLU A 163 -1.03 -8.36 19.25
CA GLU A 163 -2.00 -9.15 20.00
C GLU A 163 -2.40 -10.36 19.17
N LYS A 164 -2.39 -11.53 19.80
CA LYS A 164 -2.77 -12.80 19.17
C LYS A 164 -3.89 -13.40 20.01
N ASN A 165 -5.08 -13.47 19.41
CA ASN A 165 -6.21 -14.19 19.96
C ASN A 165 -6.38 -15.49 19.15
N ASN A 166 -7.26 -16.39 19.59
CA ASN A 166 -7.43 -17.68 18.91
C ASN A 166 -7.83 -17.53 17.44
N ASP A 167 -8.62 -16.50 17.11
CA ASP A 167 -9.19 -16.31 15.77
C ASP A 167 -8.44 -15.28 14.92
N ASP A 168 -7.69 -14.37 15.55
CA ASP A 168 -7.17 -13.16 14.90
C ASP A 168 -5.79 -12.74 15.41
N ILE A 169 -5.05 -12.03 14.54
CA ILE A 169 -3.79 -11.34 14.86
C ILE A 169 -3.97 -9.85 14.61
N GLU A 170 -3.59 -9.03 15.59
CA GLU A 170 -3.72 -7.58 15.52
C GLU A 170 -2.37 -6.90 15.79
N PHE A 171 -1.94 -6.07 14.85
CA PHE A 171 -0.74 -5.24 14.97
C PHE A 171 -1.14 -3.82 15.33
N ILE A 172 -0.61 -3.28 16.42
CA ILE A 172 -0.87 -1.92 16.86
C ILE A 172 0.37 -1.09 16.56
N PHE A 173 0.23 -0.13 15.65
CA PHE A 173 1.26 0.83 15.31
C PHE A 173 0.95 2.18 15.95
N SER A 174 1.99 2.89 16.41
CA SER A 174 1.87 4.29 16.75
C SER A 174 2.44 5.17 15.65
N PHE A 175 1.79 6.30 15.42
CA PHE A 175 2.24 7.33 14.51
C PHE A 175 2.33 8.64 15.27
N ARG A 176 3.37 9.41 14.97
CA ARG A 176 3.50 10.77 15.45
C ARG A 176 2.39 11.63 14.83
N VAL A 177 1.85 12.55 15.60
CA VAL A 177 0.89 13.56 15.14
C VAL A 177 1.47 14.93 15.46
N GLY A 178 1.51 15.81 14.47
CA GLY A 178 2.11 17.12 14.61
C GLY A 178 1.71 18.07 13.49
N LYS A 179 2.12 19.32 13.61
CA LYS A 179 1.95 20.30 12.53
C LYS A 179 2.91 19.97 11.39
N CYS A 180 2.49 20.26 10.15
CA CYS A 180 3.42 20.23 9.03
C CYS A 180 4.60 21.19 9.30
N HIS A 181 5.82 20.74 9.03
CA HIS A 181 7.08 21.43 9.38
C HIS A 181 7.31 21.71 10.88
N GLY A 182 6.51 21.12 11.78
CA GLY A 182 6.68 21.24 13.22
C GLY A 182 7.59 20.16 13.79
N CYS A 183 8.60 20.57 14.57
CA CYS A 183 9.44 19.64 15.34
C CYS A 183 8.73 19.09 16.59
N GLU A 184 7.70 19.77 17.06
CA GLU A 184 6.93 19.37 18.24
C GLU A 184 5.93 18.25 17.90
N GLU A 185 5.82 17.26 18.79
CA GLU A 185 4.78 16.24 18.72
C GLU A 185 3.55 16.75 19.48
N THR A 186 2.42 16.91 18.79
CA THR A 186 1.14 17.27 19.43
C THR A 186 0.54 16.06 20.15
N ALA A 187 0.66 14.88 19.52
CA ALA A 187 0.08 13.64 20.01
C ALA A 187 0.74 12.42 19.35
N ARG A 188 0.34 11.23 19.80
CA ARG A 188 0.50 9.98 19.06
C ARG A 188 -0.85 9.34 18.81
N VAL A 189 -1.08 8.89 17.58
CA VAL A 189 -2.26 8.08 17.22
C VAL A 189 -1.86 6.61 17.17
N TYR A 190 -2.73 5.74 17.66
CA TYR A 190 -2.51 4.30 17.68
C TYR A 190 -3.52 3.64 16.74
N ILE A 191 -3.00 2.95 15.73
CA ILE A 191 -3.79 2.34 14.66
C ILE A 191 -3.58 0.83 14.72
N SER A 192 -4.69 0.09 14.79
CA SER A 192 -4.70 -1.36 14.70
C SER A 192 -4.81 -1.82 13.25
N TYR A 193 -4.10 -2.89 12.90
CA TYR A 193 -4.25 -3.64 11.65
C TYR A 193 -4.56 -5.08 12.01
N LYS A 194 -5.78 -5.52 11.67
CA LYS A 194 -6.32 -6.80 12.12
C LYS A 194 -6.40 -7.79 10.96
N PHE A 195 -5.96 -9.00 11.22
CA PHE A 195 -5.95 -10.13 10.29
C PHE A 195 -6.60 -11.34 10.94
N THR A 196 -7.16 -12.25 10.14
CA THR A 196 -7.56 -13.58 10.61
C THR A 196 -6.31 -14.40 10.97
N HIS A 197 -6.48 -15.52 11.66
CA HIS A 197 -5.39 -16.45 11.96
C HIS A 197 -4.68 -17.00 10.71
N GLU A 198 -5.36 -17.08 9.57
CA GLU A 198 -4.79 -17.45 8.25
C GLU A 198 -4.11 -16.28 7.55
N GLY A 199 -4.16 -15.08 8.12
CA GLY A 199 -3.49 -13.88 7.61
C GLY A 199 -4.30 -13.10 6.57
N VAL A 200 -5.62 -13.27 6.52
CA VAL A 200 -6.49 -12.45 5.68
C VAL A 200 -6.72 -11.10 6.38
N PHE A 201 -6.47 -10.00 5.68
CA PHE A 201 -6.73 -8.65 6.23
C PHE A 201 -8.23 -8.43 6.46
N ILE A 202 -8.59 -8.02 7.67
CA ILE A 202 -9.98 -7.77 8.08
C ILE A 202 -10.29 -6.28 8.00
N LYS A 203 -9.52 -5.46 8.74
CA LYS A 203 -9.69 -4.02 8.83
C LYS A 203 -8.51 -3.35 9.52
N ASN A 204 -8.42 -2.04 9.38
CA ASN A 204 -7.65 -1.18 10.26
C ASN A 204 -8.54 -0.13 10.92
N ASN A 205 -8.10 0.41 12.06
CA ASN A 205 -8.88 1.37 12.83
C ASN A 205 -7.99 2.20 13.77
N ILE A 206 -8.36 3.45 14.04
CA ILE A 206 -7.77 4.21 15.15
C ILE A 206 -8.35 3.72 16.46
N LEU A 207 -7.47 3.24 17.35
CA LEU A 207 -7.84 2.82 18.71
C LEU A 207 -8.03 4.03 19.61
N TYR A 208 -7.02 4.90 19.67
CA TYR A 208 -7.02 6.10 20.49
C TYR A 208 -5.94 7.09 20.02
N VAL A 209 -6.06 8.33 20.48
CA VAL A 209 -5.05 9.39 20.35
C VAL A 209 -4.57 9.77 21.75
N LYS A 210 -3.26 9.79 21.97
CA LYS A 210 -2.63 10.23 23.22
C LYS A 210 -1.97 11.59 22.99
N ILE A 211 -2.47 12.62 23.66
CA ILE A 211 -1.87 13.97 23.62
C ILE A 211 -0.49 13.93 24.27
N SER A 212 0.47 14.63 23.67
CA SER A 212 1.81 14.79 24.21
C SER A 212 1.78 15.84 25.32
N SER A 213 2.43 15.52 26.45
CA SER A 213 2.53 16.36 27.64
C SER A 213 3.62 17.40 27.53
#